data_AF-A0A821KI63-F1
#
_entry.id   AF-A0A821KI63-F1
#
_cell.length_a   1.000
_cell.length_b   1.000
_cell.length_c   1.000
_cell.angle_alpha   90.00
_cell.angle_beta   90.00
_cell.angle_gamma   90.00
#
_symmetry.space_group_name_H-M   'P 1'
#
loop_
_entity.id
_entity.type
_entity.pdbx_description
1 polymer ?
#
loop_
_entity_poly.entity_id
_entity_poly.type
_entity_poly.pdbx_seq_one_letter_code
_entity_poly.pdbx_strand_id
1 'polypeptide(L)'
;MNDCHLSLIESDHFICESNHVWNERKNVYQIQDKKNMMKFTSNLFFLSNWEPNFHCSHARRIGKMGDGGKWVCDPYRLKSRLDCLIYSAGSKRDFSFENDMKKTMPHCEIHTFDKNLYTCPQNICIFHQITFGNGTHPNDSKTWATIIQELNHVQRKIDILKIDIEGGEYVFFPLLMQASTHSLPQQIFVEIHPNKPNKIHE
;
A
#
# COMPACT_ATOMS: atom_id res chain seq x y z
N MET A 1 -27.30 1.57 -20.86
CA MET A 1 -25.84 1.56 -21.08
C MET A 1 -25.21 2.06 -19.80
N ASN A 2 -24.26 1.32 -19.20
CA ASN A 2 -23.63 1.75 -17.95
C ASN A 2 -22.76 2.99 -18.22
N ASP A 3 -23.22 4.14 -17.74
CA ASP A 3 -22.55 5.44 -17.85
C ASP A 3 -21.40 5.56 -16.85
N CYS A 4 -20.37 4.71 -16.96
CA CYS A 4 -19.20 4.72 -16.06
C CYS A 4 -17.88 5.10 -16.74
N HIS A 5 -17.96 5.74 -17.91
CA HIS A 5 -16.78 6.17 -18.67
C HIS A 5 -15.91 7.14 -17.86
N LEU A 6 -16.53 8.12 -17.20
CA LEU A 6 -15.80 9.11 -16.39
C LEU A 6 -15.05 8.46 -15.22
N SER A 7 -15.73 7.61 -14.45
CA SER A 7 -15.12 6.95 -13.30
C SER A 7 -13.99 6.03 -13.72
N LEU A 8 -14.14 5.31 -14.84
CA LEU A 8 -13.08 4.44 -15.36
C LEU A 8 -11.83 5.23 -15.73
N ILE A 9 -11.95 6.35 -16.45
CA ILE A 9 -10.77 7.15 -16.83
C ILE A 9 -10.11 7.75 -15.59
N GLU A 10 -10.88 8.41 -14.72
CA GLU A 10 -10.33 9.14 -13.57
C GLU A 10 -9.79 8.24 -12.46
N SER A 11 -10.14 6.94 -12.46
CA SER A 11 -9.67 5.96 -11.48
C SER A 11 -8.65 4.95 -12.03
N ASP A 12 -8.06 5.18 -13.21
CA ASP A 12 -7.17 4.19 -13.88
C ASP A 12 -7.85 2.82 -14.03
N HIS A 13 -9.06 2.85 -14.58
CA HIS A 13 -9.97 1.74 -14.78
C HIS A 13 -10.26 0.95 -13.49
N PHE A 14 -10.15 1.59 -12.31
CA PHE A 14 -10.38 0.94 -11.03
C PHE A 14 -11.87 0.87 -10.65
N ILE A 15 -12.64 1.91 -10.95
CA ILE A 15 -14.01 2.08 -10.47
C ILE A 15 -14.95 2.30 -11.65
N CYS A 16 -16.02 1.49 -11.73
CA CYS A 16 -17.13 1.70 -12.66
C CYS A 16 -18.38 2.07 -11.87
N GLU A 17 -18.69 3.36 -11.85
CA GLU A 17 -19.85 3.96 -11.20
C GLU A 17 -20.51 4.95 -12.18
N SER A 18 -21.79 5.24 -12.01
CA SER A 18 -22.45 6.24 -12.85
C SER A 18 -21.79 7.62 -12.68
N ASN A 19 -21.82 8.46 -13.72
CA ASN A 19 -21.27 9.83 -13.64
C ASN A 19 -21.83 10.62 -12.44
N HIS A 20 -23.12 10.44 -12.12
CA HIS A 20 -23.74 11.05 -10.95
C HIS A 20 -23.08 10.60 -9.63
N VAL A 21 -22.95 9.29 -9.43
CA VAL A 21 -22.32 8.73 -8.21
C VAL A 21 -20.85 9.12 -8.13
N TRP A 22 -20.12 9.08 -9.24
CA TRP A 22 -18.71 9.44 -9.29
C TRP A 22 -18.46 10.92 -8.94
N ASN A 23 -19.32 11.82 -9.42
CA ASN A 23 -19.23 13.24 -9.07
C ASN A 23 -19.55 13.48 -7.59
N GLU A 24 -20.57 12.82 -7.04
CA GLU A 24 -20.86 12.90 -5.59
C GLU A 24 -19.69 12.38 -4.76
N ARG A 25 -19.06 11.27 -5.16
CA ARG A 25 -17.86 10.74 -4.51
C ARG A 25 -16.71 11.74 -4.50
N LYS A 26 -16.46 12.44 -5.62
CA LYS A 26 -15.44 13.50 -5.69
C LYS A 26 -15.78 14.67 -4.75
N ASN A 27 -17.05 15.06 -4.66
CA ASN A 27 -17.50 16.11 -3.74
C ASN A 27 -17.26 15.71 -2.28
N VAL A 28 -17.63 14.49 -1.89
CA VAL A 28 -17.39 13.94 -0.55
C VAL A 28 -15.90 13.90 -0.23
N TYR A 29 -15.06 13.43 -1.17
CA TYR A 29 -13.61 13.42 -1.03
C TYR A 29 -13.07 14.81 -0.72
N GLN A 30 -13.44 15.83 -1.51
CA GLN A 30 -12.95 17.20 -1.29
C GLN A 30 -13.36 17.77 0.06
N ILE A 31 -14.57 17.47 0.53
CA ILE A 31 -15.06 17.91 1.84
C ILE A 31 -14.26 17.22 2.96
N GLN A 32 -14.04 15.92 2.86
CA GLN A 32 -13.35 15.15 3.90
C GLN A 32 -11.85 15.44 3.93
N ASP A 33 -11.22 15.59 2.76
CA ASP A 33 -9.82 15.96 2.64
C ASP A 33 -9.53 17.31 3.32
N LYS A 34 -10.39 18.32 3.12
CA LYS A 34 -10.28 19.61 3.83
C LYS A 34 -10.36 19.46 5.35
N LYS A 35 -11.15 18.51 5.87
CA LYS A 35 -11.22 18.24 7.31
C LYS A 35 -9.95 17.55 7.82
N ASN A 36 -9.36 16.65 7.03
CA ASN A 36 -8.12 15.96 7.38
C ASN A 36 -6.89 16.90 7.35
N MET A 37 -6.93 17.96 6.54
CA MET A 37 -5.84 18.93 6.39
C MET A 37 -5.81 20.03 7.47
N MET A 38 -6.47 19.82 8.62
CA MET A 38 -6.37 20.73 9.76
C MET A 38 -4.94 20.72 10.33
N LYS A 39 -4.36 21.91 10.52
CA LYS A 39 -3.02 22.06 11.11
C LYS A 39 -3.08 21.72 12.59
N PHE A 40 -2.34 20.68 13.01
CA PHE A 40 -2.18 20.31 14.40
C PHE A 40 -0.72 20.28 14.82
N THR A 41 -0.47 20.55 16.10
CA THR A 41 0.86 20.59 16.72
C THR A 41 1.29 19.24 17.32
N SER A 42 0.40 18.25 17.34
CA SER A 42 0.66 16.94 17.98
C SER A 42 1.21 15.92 17.00
N ASN A 43 2.26 15.20 17.44
CA ASN A 43 2.83 14.06 16.71
C ASN A 43 1.90 12.83 16.67
N LEU A 44 0.84 12.81 17.48
CA LEU A 44 -0.16 11.74 17.51
C LEU A 44 -1.40 12.07 16.66
N PHE A 45 -1.39 13.19 15.93
CA PHE A 45 -2.56 13.66 15.17
C PHE A 45 -3.16 12.58 14.27
N PHE A 46 -2.31 11.93 13.45
CA PHE A 46 -2.75 10.90 12.52
C PHE A 46 -3.34 9.66 13.19
N LEU A 47 -2.97 9.36 14.44
CA LEU A 47 -3.50 8.20 15.16
C LEU A 47 -4.94 8.41 15.64
N SER A 48 -5.34 9.65 15.92
CA SER A 48 -6.64 9.95 16.57
C SER A 48 -7.61 10.75 15.69
N ASN A 49 -7.14 11.34 14.59
CA ASN A 49 -7.94 12.35 13.86
C ASN A 49 -7.96 12.14 12.33
N TRP A 50 -7.29 11.12 11.82
CA TRP A 50 -7.29 10.86 10.38
C TRP A 50 -8.47 9.97 9.99
N GLU A 51 -9.43 10.55 9.26
CA GLU A 51 -10.62 9.85 8.78
C GLU A 51 -10.50 9.48 7.30
N PRO A 52 -11.15 8.40 6.82
CA PRO A 52 -11.13 8.06 5.40
C PRO A 52 -11.74 9.17 4.53
N ASN A 53 -10.96 9.77 3.62
CA ASN A 53 -11.46 10.73 2.61
C ASN A 53 -12.01 10.06 1.34
N PHE A 54 -11.70 8.76 1.15
CA PHE A 54 -12.22 7.97 0.04
C PHE A 54 -12.65 6.59 0.55
N HIS A 55 -13.87 6.16 0.20
CA HIS A 55 -14.41 4.87 0.63
C HIS A 55 -14.38 3.84 -0.50
N CYS A 56 -14.00 2.60 -0.18
CA CYS A 56 -14.05 1.48 -1.11
C CYS A 56 -15.23 0.56 -0.81
N SER A 57 -16.15 0.42 -1.77
CA SER A 57 -17.39 -0.34 -1.59
C SER A 57 -17.17 -1.83 -1.28
N HIS A 58 -16.07 -2.42 -1.77
CA HIS A 58 -15.71 -3.82 -1.53
C HIS A 58 -14.37 -3.93 -0.79
N ALA A 59 -14.20 -3.16 0.28
CA ALA A 59 -13.04 -3.29 1.15
C ALA A 59 -13.08 -4.62 1.92
N ARG A 60 -11.93 -5.32 1.99
CA ARG A 60 -11.77 -6.53 2.80
C ARG A 60 -10.49 -6.44 3.61
N ARG A 61 -10.57 -6.81 4.88
CA ARG A 61 -9.41 -6.98 5.73
C ARG A 61 -8.68 -8.27 5.38
N ILE A 62 -7.37 -8.19 5.12
CA ILE A 62 -6.51 -9.33 4.80
C ILE A 62 -5.36 -9.41 5.80
N GLY A 63 -5.05 -10.63 6.26
CA GLY A 63 -4.11 -10.88 7.36
C GLY A 63 -4.79 -10.91 8.72
N LYS A 64 -3.99 -10.99 9.79
CA LYS A 64 -4.50 -11.18 11.16
C LYS A 64 -5.38 -10.02 11.66
N MET A 65 -6.18 -10.30 12.67
CA MET A 65 -6.91 -9.26 13.43
C MET A 65 -5.93 -8.39 14.24
N GLY A 66 -6.19 -7.08 14.32
CA GLY A 66 -5.30 -6.13 15.02
C GLY A 66 -4.12 -5.66 14.16
N ASP A 67 -2.93 -5.55 14.73
CA ASP A 67 -1.71 -5.15 14.02
C ASP A 67 -1.40 -6.06 12.80
N GLY A 68 -0.62 -5.60 11.82
CA GLY A 68 -0.16 -6.37 10.65
C GLY A 68 -1.15 -6.49 9.50
N GLY A 69 -2.41 -6.86 9.76
CA GLY A 69 -3.45 -6.99 8.73
C GLY A 69 -3.86 -5.64 8.12
N LYS A 70 -4.11 -5.59 6.80
CA LYS A 70 -4.42 -4.35 6.09
C LYS A 70 -5.78 -4.44 5.36
N TRP A 71 -6.43 -3.29 5.17
CA TRP A 71 -7.65 -3.19 4.38
C TRP A 71 -7.29 -3.09 2.90
N VAL A 72 -7.72 -4.06 2.10
CA VAL A 72 -7.53 -4.09 0.65
C VAL A 72 -8.81 -3.65 -0.04
N CYS A 73 -8.72 -2.69 -0.95
CA CYS A 73 -9.86 -2.25 -1.73
C CYS A 73 -10.10 -3.21 -2.90
N ASP A 74 -11.28 -3.83 -2.91
CA ASP A 74 -11.76 -4.73 -3.95
C ASP A 74 -10.72 -5.78 -4.43
N PRO A 75 -10.26 -6.67 -3.53
CA PRO A 75 -9.29 -7.71 -3.90
C PRO A 75 -9.84 -8.68 -4.95
N TYR A 76 -11.15 -8.77 -5.14
CA TYR A 76 -11.76 -9.65 -6.14
C TYR A 76 -11.43 -9.24 -7.56
N ARG A 77 -11.16 -7.95 -7.82
CA ARG A 77 -10.75 -7.48 -9.15
C ARG A 77 -9.38 -8.01 -9.59
N LEU A 78 -8.53 -8.39 -8.64
CA LEU A 78 -7.26 -9.06 -8.94
C LEU A 78 -7.45 -10.54 -9.30
N LYS A 79 -8.60 -11.16 -9.01
CA LYS A 79 -8.86 -12.57 -9.37
C LYS A 79 -8.91 -12.81 -10.87
N SER A 80 -9.37 -11.83 -11.65
CA SER A 80 -9.43 -11.94 -13.11
C SER A 80 -8.11 -11.64 -13.81
N ARG A 81 -7.09 -11.16 -13.09
CA ARG A 81 -5.76 -10.82 -13.64
C ARG A 81 -4.72 -11.84 -13.18
N LEU A 82 -4.23 -12.65 -14.11
CA LEU A 82 -3.27 -13.72 -13.84
C LEU A 82 -1.86 -13.20 -13.49
N ASP A 83 -1.53 -11.96 -13.87
CA ASP A 83 -0.21 -11.34 -13.76
C ASP A 83 -0.03 -10.46 -12.51
N CYS A 84 -0.92 -10.63 -11.53
CA CYS A 84 -0.95 -9.84 -10.30
C CYS A 84 0.39 -9.81 -9.54
N LEU A 85 0.82 -8.62 -9.12
CA LEU A 85 2.10 -8.39 -8.44
C LEU A 85 1.91 -7.61 -7.13
N ILE A 86 2.38 -8.18 -6.03
CA ILE A 86 2.23 -7.63 -4.68
C ILE A 86 3.60 -7.48 -4.03
N TYR A 87 3.88 -6.27 -3.53
CA TYR A 87 5.04 -5.99 -2.70
C TYR A 87 4.62 -5.78 -1.25
N SER A 88 5.32 -6.42 -0.31
CA SER A 88 5.06 -6.30 1.12
C SER A 88 6.36 -6.00 1.86
N ALA A 89 6.54 -4.75 2.27
CA ALA A 89 7.73 -4.30 2.99
C ALA A 89 7.47 -4.26 4.50
N GLY A 90 8.39 -4.88 5.25
CA GLY A 90 8.35 -4.98 6.71
C GLY A 90 7.40 -6.10 7.18
N SER A 91 7.88 -7.33 7.05
CA SER A 91 7.14 -8.51 7.52
C SER A 91 7.39 -8.79 9.00
N LYS A 92 8.62 -8.56 9.49
CA LYS A 92 9.00 -8.81 10.90
C LYS A 92 8.61 -10.23 11.39
N ARG A 93 8.79 -11.25 10.54
CA ARG A 93 8.34 -12.66 10.73
C ARG A 93 6.83 -12.88 10.73
N ASP A 94 6.02 -11.83 10.59
CA ASP A 94 4.59 -11.94 10.39
C ASP A 94 4.28 -12.00 8.90
N PHE A 95 3.89 -13.18 8.44
CA PHE A 95 3.48 -13.44 7.05
C PHE A 95 1.96 -13.57 6.92
N SER A 96 1.18 -13.13 7.91
CA SER A 96 -0.27 -13.34 7.91
C SER A 96 -0.97 -12.65 6.73
N PHE A 97 -0.52 -11.45 6.38
CA PHE A 97 -1.03 -10.72 5.22
C PHE A 97 -0.75 -11.49 3.91
N GLU A 98 0.49 -11.89 3.69
CA GLU A 98 0.93 -12.64 2.50
C GLU A 98 0.21 -13.98 2.39
N ASN A 99 0.08 -14.70 3.50
CA ASN A 99 -0.65 -15.95 3.58
C ASN A 99 -2.11 -15.78 3.13
N ASP A 100 -2.82 -14.78 3.66
CA ASP A 100 -4.23 -14.58 3.34
C ASP A 100 -4.45 -13.96 1.95
N MET A 101 -3.49 -13.15 1.46
CA MET A 101 -3.44 -12.74 0.06
C MET A 101 -3.30 -13.97 -0.84
N LYS A 102 -2.35 -14.87 -0.55
CA LYS A 102 -2.13 -16.08 -1.35
C LYS A 102 -3.32 -17.04 -1.33
N LYS A 103 -4.02 -17.18 -0.19
CA LYS A 103 -5.27 -17.94 -0.12
C LYS A 103 -6.39 -17.32 -0.96
N THR A 104 -6.48 -16.00 -0.98
CA THR A 104 -7.56 -15.28 -1.70
C THR A 104 -7.27 -15.16 -3.19
N MET A 105 -6.00 -15.03 -3.56
CA MET A 105 -5.47 -14.82 -4.91
C MET A 105 -4.22 -15.70 -5.12
N PRO A 106 -4.38 -17.01 -5.35
CA PRO A 106 -3.27 -17.96 -5.39
C PRO A 106 -2.28 -17.71 -6.54
N HIS A 107 -2.74 -17.06 -7.60
CA HIS A 107 -1.94 -16.72 -8.78
C HIS A 107 -1.05 -15.48 -8.58
N CYS A 108 -1.33 -14.60 -7.61
CA CYS A 108 -0.51 -13.41 -7.42
C CYS A 108 0.93 -13.77 -7.02
N GLU A 109 1.86 -13.06 -7.63
CA GLU A 109 3.27 -13.06 -7.29
C GLU A 109 3.49 -12.11 -6.10
N ILE A 110 4.06 -12.62 -5.00
CA ILE A 110 4.24 -11.85 -3.77
C ILE A 110 5.73 -11.74 -3.47
N HIS A 111 6.24 -10.52 -3.41
CA HIS A 111 7.59 -10.21 -2.97
C HIS A 111 7.52 -9.58 -1.58
N THR A 112 8.21 -10.20 -0.63
CA THR A 112 8.30 -9.70 0.75
C THR A 112 9.70 -9.18 1.01
N PHE A 113 9.78 -8.01 1.63
CA PHE A 113 11.03 -7.29 1.88
C PHE A 113 11.19 -7.01 3.37
N ASP A 114 12.38 -7.20 3.89
CA ASP A 114 12.72 -6.80 5.26
C ASP A 114 14.23 -6.53 5.39
N LYS A 115 14.64 -5.73 6.36
CA LYS A 115 16.05 -5.51 6.67
C LYS A 115 16.72 -6.77 7.24
N ASN A 116 15.94 -7.58 7.96
CA ASN A 116 16.40 -8.81 8.57
C ASN A 116 16.08 -9.99 7.65
N LEU A 117 16.92 -11.02 7.67
CA LEU A 117 16.65 -12.24 6.93
C LEU A 117 15.62 -13.11 7.66
N TYR A 118 14.54 -13.45 6.99
CA TYR A 118 13.53 -14.41 7.45
C TYR A 118 13.21 -15.44 6.36
N THR A 119 12.61 -16.54 6.79
CA THR A 119 12.12 -17.58 5.87
C THR A 119 10.65 -17.36 5.60
N CYS A 120 10.32 -16.98 4.37
CA CYS A 120 8.93 -16.97 3.93
C CYS A 120 8.36 -18.40 3.91
N PRO A 121 7.09 -18.60 4.29
CA PRO A 121 6.46 -19.90 4.16
C PRO A 121 6.46 -20.39 2.70
N GLN A 122 6.57 -21.71 2.53
CA GLN A 122 6.68 -22.32 1.21
C GLN A 122 5.47 -21.97 0.32
N ASN A 123 5.74 -21.60 -0.93
CA ASN A 123 4.74 -21.23 -1.94
C ASN A 123 3.89 -19.98 -1.61
N ILE A 124 4.29 -19.18 -0.62
CA ILE A 124 3.57 -17.97 -0.23
C ILE A 124 4.18 -16.73 -0.89
N CYS A 125 5.48 -16.52 -0.72
CA CYS A 125 6.17 -15.34 -1.21
C CYS A 125 7.63 -15.61 -1.54
N ILE A 126 8.23 -14.69 -2.28
CA ILE A 126 9.67 -14.61 -2.55
C ILE A 126 10.25 -13.58 -1.58
N PHE A 127 11.18 -13.99 -0.73
CA PHE A 127 11.74 -13.13 0.31
C PHE A 127 13.00 -12.41 -0.17
N HIS A 128 13.13 -11.14 0.19
CA HIS A 128 14.26 -10.28 -0.15
C HIS A 128 14.75 -9.56 1.11
N GLN A 129 16.04 -9.73 1.44
CA GLN A 129 16.66 -8.94 2.50
C GLN A 129 17.04 -7.56 1.97
N ILE A 130 16.07 -6.66 1.89
CA ILE A 130 16.21 -5.31 1.32
C ILE A 130 15.51 -4.30 2.22
N THR A 131 16.22 -3.22 2.54
CA THR A 131 15.67 -2.03 3.19
C THR A 131 15.22 -1.02 2.14
N PHE A 132 13.99 -0.51 2.24
CA PHE A 132 13.48 0.51 1.34
C PHE A 132 13.97 1.89 1.78
N GLY A 133 14.37 2.75 0.84
CA GLY A 133 14.84 4.09 1.17
C GLY A 133 15.36 4.89 -0.02
N ASN A 134 16.35 5.74 0.23
CA ASN A 134 16.87 6.72 -0.72
C ASN A 134 18.16 6.28 -1.45
N GLY A 135 18.66 5.07 -1.19
CA GLY A 135 19.90 4.62 -1.85
C GLY A 135 21.20 5.04 -1.17
N THR A 136 21.16 5.80 -0.06
CA THR A 136 22.38 6.36 0.54
C THR A 136 22.87 5.56 1.75
N HIS A 137 24.20 5.49 1.91
CA HIS A 137 24.85 5.06 3.15
C HIS A 137 24.42 5.93 4.34
N PRO A 138 24.44 5.39 5.58
CA PRO A 138 25.02 4.11 6.00
C PRO A 138 24.06 2.90 6.01
N ASN A 139 22.80 3.06 5.60
CA ASN A 139 21.76 2.04 5.82
C ASN A 139 21.58 1.04 4.66
N ASP A 140 22.41 1.15 3.60
CA ASP A 140 22.37 0.33 2.37
C ASP A 140 20.95 0.10 1.81
N SER A 141 20.09 1.11 1.99
CA SER A 141 18.71 1.07 1.50
C SER A 141 18.68 1.12 -0.03
N LYS A 142 17.65 0.56 -0.65
CA LYS A 142 17.44 0.62 -2.09
C LYS A 142 16.28 1.55 -2.44
N THR A 143 16.44 2.27 -3.53
CA THR A 143 15.37 3.12 -4.08
C THR A 143 14.27 2.25 -4.70
N TRP A 144 13.06 2.82 -4.81
CA TRP A 144 11.94 2.18 -5.51
C TRP A 144 12.32 1.71 -6.91
N ALA A 145 12.98 2.58 -7.69
CA ALA A 145 13.41 2.28 -9.05
C ALA A 145 14.44 1.13 -9.10
N THR A 146 15.42 1.14 -8.19
CA THR A 146 16.43 0.08 -8.08
C THR A 146 15.78 -1.27 -7.81
N ILE A 147 14.84 -1.35 -6.87
CA ILE A 147 14.15 -2.60 -6.51
C ILE A 147 13.37 -3.14 -7.70
N ILE A 148 12.59 -2.29 -8.38
CA ILE A 148 11.84 -2.67 -9.58
C ILE A 148 12.77 -3.18 -10.68
N GLN A 149 13.90 -2.52 -10.89
CA GLN A 149 14.87 -2.89 -11.91
C GLN A 149 15.52 -4.24 -11.61
N GLU A 150 16.02 -4.44 -10.39
CA GLU A 150 16.69 -5.69 -9.98
C GLU A 150 15.75 -6.90 -10.04
N LEU A 151 14.45 -6.69 -9.78
CA LEU A 151 13.42 -7.72 -9.88
C LEU A 151 12.85 -7.88 -11.30
N ASN A 152 13.34 -7.13 -12.29
CA ASN A 152 12.86 -7.13 -13.67
C ASN A 152 11.35 -6.79 -13.81
N HIS A 153 10.86 -5.89 -12.96
CA HIS A 153 9.45 -5.47 -12.92
C HIS A 153 9.18 -4.11 -13.56
N VAL A 154 10.13 -3.56 -14.32
CA VAL A 154 10.03 -2.22 -14.95
C VAL A 154 8.78 -2.05 -15.83
N GLN A 155 8.31 -3.14 -16.46
CA GLN A 155 7.11 -3.15 -17.31
C GLN A 155 5.92 -3.87 -16.66
N ARG A 156 6.02 -4.22 -15.37
CA ARG A 156 4.94 -4.89 -14.62
C ARG A 156 4.14 -3.84 -13.85
N LYS A 157 2.83 -3.99 -13.84
CA LYS A 157 1.96 -3.23 -12.95
C LYS A 157 2.06 -3.81 -11.54
N ILE A 158 2.45 -2.98 -10.57
CA ILE A 158 2.44 -3.35 -9.15
C ILE A 158 1.03 -3.05 -8.63
N ASP A 159 0.31 -4.07 -8.19
CA ASP A 159 -1.10 -3.91 -7.81
C ASP A 159 -1.23 -3.43 -6.36
N ILE A 160 -0.38 -3.96 -5.47
CA ILE A 160 -0.41 -3.64 -4.05
C ILE A 160 1.01 -3.42 -3.54
N LEU A 161 1.19 -2.36 -2.76
CA LEU A 161 2.37 -2.15 -1.92
C LEU A 161 1.94 -1.95 -0.46
N LYS A 162 2.33 -2.88 0.41
CA LYS A 162 2.30 -2.68 1.88
C LYS A 162 3.63 -2.08 2.34
N ILE A 163 3.57 -1.04 3.17
CA ILE A 163 4.71 -0.32 3.75
C ILE A 163 4.52 -0.29 5.28
N ASP A 164 5.40 -1.01 5.98
CA ASP A 164 5.31 -1.26 7.42
C ASP A 164 6.73 -1.46 7.98
N ILE A 165 7.58 -0.45 7.80
CA ILE A 165 9.04 -0.52 7.88
C ILE A 165 9.62 0.28 9.06
N GLU A 166 8.88 0.36 10.16
CA GLU A 166 9.37 0.77 11.49
C GLU A 166 10.09 2.13 11.51
N GLY A 167 9.48 3.16 10.92
CA GLY A 167 9.99 4.53 10.82
C GLY A 167 10.64 4.86 9.48
N GLY A 168 10.96 3.85 8.66
CA GLY A 168 11.47 4.05 7.30
C GLY A 168 10.48 4.75 6.37
N GLU A 169 9.18 4.81 6.74
CA GLU A 169 8.11 5.41 5.93
C GLU A 169 8.36 6.89 5.67
N TYR A 170 8.89 7.62 6.65
CA TYR A 170 9.16 9.06 6.52
C TYR A 170 10.22 9.39 5.47
N VAL A 171 11.08 8.44 5.14
CA VAL A 171 12.07 8.59 4.06
C VAL A 171 11.51 8.01 2.77
N PHE A 172 10.99 6.78 2.82
CA PHE A 172 10.62 6.05 1.61
C PHE A 172 9.32 6.55 0.96
N PHE A 173 8.26 6.79 1.75
CA PHE A 173 6.95 7.12 1.20
C PHE A 173 6.94 8.44 0.40
N PRO A 174 7.59 9.54 0.86
CA PRO A 174 7.69 10.76 0.05
C PRO A 174 8.44 10.56 -1.28
N LEU A 175 9.45 9.68 -1.31
CA LEU A 175 10.19 9.35 -2.53
C LEU A 175 9.33 8.51 -3.48
N LEU A 176 8.56 7.55 -2.96
CA LEU A 176 7.59 6.80 -3.73
C LEU A 176 6.59 7.72 -4.42
N MET A 177 6.05 8.72 -3.70
CA MET A 177 5.09 9.69 -4.26
C MET A 177 5.69 10.61 -5.34
N GLN A 178 7.01 10.65 -5.49
CA GLN A 178 7.71 11.36 -6.56
C GLN A 178 8.11 10.44 -7.73
N ALA A 179 7.85 9.13 -7.62
CA ALA A 179 8.15 8.18 -8.68
C ALA A 179 7.28 8.42 -9.93
N SER A 180 7.72 7.85 -11.05
CA SER A 180 6.92 7.85 -12.28
C SER A 180 5.56 7.20 -12.04
N THR A 181 4.50 7.80 -12.57
CA THR A 181 3.13 7.27 -12.46
C THR A 181 3.00 5.84 -12.98
N HIS A 182 3.81 5.44 -13.96
CA HIS A 182 3.83 4.08 -14.50
C HIS A 182 4.37 3.03 -13.52
N SER A 183 5.18 3.44 -12.54
CA SER A 183 5.73 2.54 -11.52
C SER A 183 5.05 2.67 -10.16
N LEU A 184 4.04 3.53 -10.03
CA LEU A 184 3.26 3.65 -8.80
C LEU A 184 2.36 2.43 -8.61
N PRO A 185 2.29 1.86 -7.39
CA PRO A 185 1.34 0.82 -7.07
C PRO A 185 -0.10 1.30 -7.24
N GLN A 186 -0.99 0.41 -7.67
CA GLN A 186 -2.41 0.74 -7.76
C GLN A 186 -3.07 0.97 -6.39
N GLN A 187 -2.60 0.26 -5.37
CA GLN A 187 -2.97 0.48 -3.97
C GLN A 187 -1.74 0.51 -3.08
N ILE A 188 -1.67 1.48 -2.16
CA ILE A 188 -0.59 1.61 -1.18
C ILE A 188 -1.19 1.55 0.21
N PHE A 189 -0.69 0.66 1.06
CA PHE A 189 -1.04 0.56 2.47
C PHE A 189 0.17 0.97 3.29
N VAL A 190 0.08 2.08 4.01
CA VAL A 190 1.19 2.61 4.81
C VAL A 190 0.82 2.61 6.28
N GLU A 191 1.68 2.05 7.11
CA GLU A 191 1.62 2.17 8.56
C GLU A 191 2.62 3.23 9.02
N ILE A 192 2.11 4.30 9.63
CA ILE A 192 2.96 5.41 10.09
C ILE A 192 3.41 5.11 11.52
N HIS A 193 4.62 4.60 11.65
CA HIS A 193 5.28 4.41 12.93
C HIS A 193 5.67 5.75 13.56
N PRO A 194 5.55 5.95 14.88
CA PRO A 194 5.97 7.20 15.50
C PRO A 194 7.49 7.40 15.42
N ASN A 195 7.93 8.61 15.07
CA ASN A 195 9.34 9.00 14.97
C ASN A 195 10.17 8.84 16.26
N LYS A 196 9.53 8.58 17.42
CA LYS A 196 10.17 8.28 18.71
C LYS A 196 9.29 7.29 19.52
N PRO A 197 9.69 6.02 19.69
CA PRO A 197 8.86 5.01 20.36
C PRO A 197 8.57 5.30 21.84
N ASN A 198 9.42 6.06 22.52
CA ASN A 198 9.30 6.33 23.97
C ASN A 198 8.24 7.38 24.36
N LYS A 199 7.41 7.87 23.42
CA LYS A 199 6.40 8.91 23.70
C LYS A 199 4.95 8.47 23.48
N ILE A 200 4.70 7.17 23.31
CA ILE A 200 3.37 6.65 22.96
C ILE A 200 2.62 6.13 24.20
N HIS A 201 3.30 5.99 25.35
CA HIS A 201 2.73 5.47 26.60
C HIS A 201 2.82 6.44 27.79
N GLU A 202 3.04 7.74 27.56
CA GLU A 202 2.86 8.77 28.58
C GLU A 202 1.50 9.45 28.43
#